data_AF-A0A844NW19-F1
#
_entry.id   AF-A0A844NW19-F1
#
_cell.length_a   1.000
_cell.length_b   1.000
_cell.length_c   1.000
_cell.angle_alpha   90.00
_cell.angle_beta   90.00
_cell.angle_gamma   90.00
#
_symmetry.space_group_name_H-M   'P 1'
#
loop_
_entity.id
_entity.type
_entity.pdbx_description
1 polymer ?
#
loop_
_entity_poly.entity_id
_entity_poly.type
_entity_poly.pdbx_seq_one_letter_code
_entity_poly.pdbx_strand_id
1 'polypeptide(L)' 'GADEPGQRFYFDYSRLAADLQRIRQGLQDYMTPSRAQPRDPSDLSGNYTLRGGPMP' A
#
# COMPACT_ATOMS: atom_id res chain seq x y z
N GLY A 1 -13.58 1.45 -22.31
CA GLY A 1 -14.44 1.21 -21.15
C GLY A 1 -13.73 1.67 -19.91
N ALA A 2 -13.91 2.94 -19.56
CA ALA A 2 -13.51 3.58 -18.32
C ALA A 2 -14.13 4.99 -18.32
N ASP A 3 -15.43 5.08 -18.58
CA ASP A 3 -16.17 6.34 -18.48
C ASP A 3 -17.67 5.99 -18.43
N GLU A 4 -18.12 5.46 -17.29
CA GLU A 4 -19.53 5.53 -16.94
C GLU A 4 -19.68 6.64 -15.91
N PRO A 5 -20.44 7.71 -16.19
CA PRO A 5 -20.67 8.80 -15.25
C PRO A 5 -21.42 8.25 -14.03
N GLY A 6 -20.70 7.94 -12.95
CA GLY A 6 -21.31 7.41 -11.72
C GLY A 6 -20.41 6.58 -10.81
N GLN A 7 -19.26 6.07 -11.28
CA GLN A 7 -18.33 5.31 -10.42
C GLN A 7 -17.53 6.25 -9.52
N ARG A 8 -17.99 6.44 -8.28
CA ARG A 8 -17.21 7.10 -7.23
C ARG A 8 -16.13 6.14 -6.74
N PHE A 9 -14.89 6.40 -7.15
CA PHE A 9 -13.72 5.72 -6.61
C PHE A 9 -13.33 6.41 -5.31
N TYR A 10 -13.17 5.62 -4.24
CA TYR A 10 -12.65 6.10 -2.97
C TYR A 10 -11.24 5.57 -2.77
N PHE A 11 -10.41 6.38 -2.13
CA PHE A 11 -9.02 6.04 -1.89
C PHE A 11 -8.86 5.38 -0.51
N ASP A 12 -8.24 4.20 -0.48
CA ASP A 12 -7.96 3.45 0.75
C ASP A 12 -6.68 3.99 1.42
N TYR A 13 -6.85 5.05 2.21
CA TYR A 13 -5.74 5.64 2.97
C TYR A 13 -5.16 4.69 4.01
N SER A 14 -5.98 3.81 4.59
CA SER A 14 -5.53 2.83 5.57
C SER A 14 -4.56 1.83 4.94
N ARG A 15 -4.90 1.34 3.75
CA ARG A 15 -4.04 0.43 2.98
C ARG A 15 -2.77 1.09 2.49
N LEU A 16 -2.85 2.36 2.06
CA LEU A 16 -1.65 3.13 1.71
C LEU A 16 -0.73 3.33 2.93
N ALA A 17 -1.29 3.68 4.09
CA ALA A 17 -0.50 3.90 5.31
C ALA A 17 0.26 2.64 5.73
N ALA A 18 -0.38 1.47 5.63
CA ALA A 18 0.25 0.18 5.91
C ALA A 18 1.43 -0.11 4.97
N ASP A 19 1.24 0.08 3.66
CA ASP A 19 2.31 -0.11 2.67
C ASP A 19 3.48 0.87 2.91
N LEU A 20 3.21 2.12 3.28
CA LEU A 20 4.25 3.10 3.64
C LEU A 20 5.05 2.69 4.89
N GLN A 21 4.39 2.14 5.90
CA GLN A 21 5.08 1.60 7.09
C GLN A 21 6.00 0.44 6.71
N ARG A 22 5.54 -0.46 5.83
CA ARG A 22 6.31 -1.60 5.33
C ARG A 22 7.57 -1.18 4.57
N ILE A 23 7.46 -0.16 3.70
CA ILE A 23 8.61 0.43 2.99
C ILE A 23 9.62 1.03 3.97
N ARG A 24 9.14 1.78 4.97
CA ARG A 24 10.01 2.40 5.98
C ARG A 24 10.77 1.36 6.80
N GLN A 25 10.10 0.27 7.17
CA GLN A 25 10.76 -0.83 7.90
C GLN A 25 11.84 -1.49 7.04
N GLY A 26 11.53 -1.82 5.78
CA GLY A 26 12.51 -2.40 4.86
C GLY A 26 13.75 -1.53 4.65
N LEU A 27 13.58 -0.20 4.60
CA LEU A 27 14.70 0.75 4.54
C LEU A 27 15.54 0.78 5.84
N GLN A 28 14.91 0.73 7.01
CA GLN A 28 15.63 0.66 8.28
C GLN A 28 16.43 -0.64 8.43
N ASP A 29 15.83 -1.76 8.03
CA ASP A 29 16.48 -3.07 8.03
C ASP A 29 17.67 -3.10 7.06
N TYR A 30 17.59 -2.35 5.95
CA TYR A 30 18.70 -2.19 5.00
C TYR A 30 19.85 -1.31 5.54
N MET A 31 19.56 -0.37 6.43
CA MET A 31 20.53 0.63 6.93
C MET A 31 21.30 0.20 8.20
N THR A 32 20.85 -0.83 8.93
CA THR A 32 21.55 -1.30 10.13
C THR A 32 22.74 -2.20 9.74
N PRO A 33 23.92 -2.11 10.42
CA PRO A 33 25.16 -2.71 9.94
C PRO A 33 25.15 -4.24 10.02
N SER A 34 24.63 -4.85 8.97
CA SER A 34 25.09 -6.05 8.28
C SER A 34 24.14 -6.22 7.10
N ARG A 35 24.68 -6.36 5.89
CA ARG A 35 23.92 -6.75 4.69
C ARG A 35 23.28 -8.12 4.90
N ALA A 36 22.21 -8.20 5.67
CA ALA A 36 21.21 -9.25 5.51
C ALA A 36 20.38 -8.81 4.29
N GLN A 37 20.29 -9.65 3.27
CA GLN A 37 19.26 -9.47 2.25
C GLN A 37 17.90 -9.24 2.95
N PRO A 38 16.98 -8.47 2.33
CA PRO A 38 15.66 -8.23 2.89
C PRO A 38 15.08 -9.54 3.41
N ARG A 39 14.76 -9.60 4.71
CA ARG A 39 14.42 -10.87 5.39
C ARG A 39 13.07 -11.45 4.93
N ASP A 40 12.30 -10.68 4.17
CA ASP A 40 11.14 -11.10 3.41
C ASP A 40 10.75 -9.95 2.46
N PRO A 41 10.60 -10.16 1.14
CA PRO A 41 10.02 -9.17 0.23
C PRO A 41 8.51 -9.15 0.47
N SER A 42 8.16 -8.53 1.56
CA SER A 42 6.81 -8.33 2.01
C SER A 42 6.00 -7.56 0.95
N ASP A 43 5.00 -8.23 0.36
CA ASP A 43 4.27 -7.72 -0.81
C ASP A 43 3.54 -6.39 -0.53
N LEU A 44 3.61 -5.46 -1.48
CA LEU A 44 2.86 -4.20 -1.38
C LEU A 44 1.50 -4.41 -2.01
N SER A 45 0.48 -3.92 -1.33
CA SER A 45 -0.90 -3.99 -1.79
C SER A 45 -1.08 -3.49 -3.22
N GLY A 46 -0.44 -2.35 -3.56
CA GLY A 46 -0.44 -1.76 -4.90
C GLY A 46 -1.80 -1.31 -5.46
N ASN A 47 -2.90 -1.64 -4.79
CA ASN A 47 -4.27 -1.29 -5.12
C ASN A 47 -4.95 -0.60 -3.94
N TYR A 48 -5.09 0.72 -4.05
CA TYR A 48 -5.69 1.56 -3.01
C TYR A 48 -7.09 2.04 -3.40
N THR A 49 -7.78 1.31 -4.28
CA THR A 49 -9.15 1.65 -4.66
C THR A 49 -10.12 0.89 -3.76
N LEU A 50 -10.89 1.63 -2.97
CA LEU A 50 -12.06 1.09 -2.28
C LEU A 50 -13.16 0.86 -3.33
N ARG A 51 -13.43 -0.41 -3.63
CA ARG A 51 -14.58 -0.81 -4.45
C ARG A 51 -15.80 -0.90 -3.56
N GLY A 52 -16.79 -0.07 -3.83
CA GLY A 52 -17.89 0.19 -2.91
C GLY A 52 -17.45 1.25 -1.90
N GLY A 53 -17.94 2.48 -2.09
CA GLY A 53 -17.62 3.55 -1.16
C GLY A 53 -17.96 3.22 0.29
N PRO A 54 -17.44 3.98 1.26
CA PRO A 54 -17.93 3.88 2.63
C PRO A 54 -19.45 3.91 2.58
N MET A 55 -20.10 2.87 3.11
CA MET A 55 -21.55 2.90 3.29
C MET A 55 -21.91 4.19 4.04
N PRO A 56 -22.98 4.88 3.63
CA PRO A 56 -23.43 6.09 4.32
C PRO A 56 -23.78 5.83 5.79
#